data_AF-A0A483A3R1-F1
#
_entry.id   AF-A0A483A3R1-F1
#
_cell.length_a   1.000
_cell.length_b   1.000
_cell.length_c   1.000
_cell.angle_alpha   90.00
_cell.angle_beta   90.00
_cell.angle_gamma   90.00
#
_symmetry.space_group_name_H-M   'P 1'
#
loop_
_entity.id
_entity.type
_entity.pdbx_description
1 polymer ?
#
loop_
_entity_poly.entity_id
_entity_poly.type
_entity_poly.pdbx_seq_one_letter_code
_entity_poly.pdbx_strand_id
1 'polypeptide(L)'
;MTSIGKIIRDAWVFGLINESETCEGWNFAGVDALLQKVNNEWDKYGCLASHLPPELREKHFKIHDIAIQKAKAVGWSGDSETDDEDE
;
A
#
# COMPACT_ATOMS: atom_id res chain seq x y z
N MET A 1 -7.76 -2.59 -6.59
CA MET A 1 -6.73 -2.00 -5.70
C MET A 1 -6.84 -0.48 -5.80
N THR A 2 -6.79 0.31 -4.72
CA THR A 2 -6.85 1.80 -4.80
C THR A 2 -5.55 2.44 -4.32
N SER A 3 -5.25 3.67 -4.78
CA SER A 3 -4.05 4.41 -4.37
C SER A 3 -3.99 4.65 -2.86
N ILE A 4 -5.11 5.05 -2.24
CA ILE A 4 -5.20 5.23 -0.79
C ILE A 4 -4.97 3.91 -0.06
N GLY A 5 -5.57 2.81 -0.54
CA GLY A 5 -5.35 1.49 0.04
C GLY A 5 -3.89 1.04 -0.04
N LYS A 6 -3.15 1.40 -1.11
CA LYS A 6 -1.72 1.11 -1.24
C LYS A 6 -0.92 1.88 -0.18
N ILE A 7 -1.19 3.17 0.00
CA ILE A 7 -0.53 4.03 1.01
C ILE A 7 -0.73 3.47 2.42
N ILE A 8 -1.96 3.08 2.77
CA ILE A 8 -2.28 2.50 4.08
C ILE A 8 -1.47 1.20 4.31
N ARG A 9 -1.40 0.33 3.31
CA ARG A 9 -0.62 -0.92 3.40
C ARG A 9 0.87 -0.64 3.55
N ASP A 10 1.43 0.31 2.83
CA ASP A 10 2.83 0.69 2.97
C ASP A 10 3.10 1.34 4.34
N ALA A 11 2.16 2.13 4.86
CA ALA A 11 2.22 2.65 6.22
C ALA A 11 2.24 1.54 7.27
N TRP A 12 1.50 0.44 7.08
CA TRP A 12 1.58 -0.75 7.92
C TRP A 12 2.96 -1.43 7.86
N VAL A 13 3.55 -1.54 6.66
CA VAL A 13 4.89 -2.12 6.47
C VAL A 13 5.92 -1.35 7.29
N PHE A 14 5.89 -0.02 7.23
CA PHE A 14 6.81 0.84 7.96
C PHE A 14 6.42 1.07 9.42
N GLY A 15 5.27 0.56 9.88
CA GLY A 15 4.78 0.76 11.24
C GLY A 15 4.39 2.21 11.55
N LEU A 16 4.05 3.01 10.53
CA LEU A 16 3.58 4.38 10.69
C LEU A 16 2.17 4.45 11.28
N ILE A 17 1.35 3.42 11.03
CA ILE A 17 0.03 3.21 11.61
C ILE A 17 -0.15 1.71 11.92
N ASN A 18 -1.13 1.36 12.77
CA ASN A 18 -1.44 -0.03 13.10
C ASN A 18 -2.02 -0.79 11.90
N GLU A 19 -1.74 -2.10 11.78
CA GLU A 19 -2.26 -2.97 10.72
C GLU A 19 -3.79 -3.09 10.66
N SER A 20 -4.49 -2.65 11.71
CA SER A 20 -5.95 -2.60 11.79
C SER A 20 -6.54 -1.24 11.36
N GLU A 21 -5.72 -0.19 11.22
CA GLU A 21 -6.17 1.16 10.88
C GLU A 21 -6.45 1.24 9.38
N THR A 22 -7.72 1.40 9.02
CA THR A 22 -8.19 1.50 7.62
C THR A 22 -8.28 2.95 7.12
N CYS A 23 -7.97 3.92 7.97
CA CYS A 23 -8.16 5.35 7.72
C CYS A 23 -9.59 5.70 7.26
N GLU A 24 -10.59 4.93 7.70
CA GLU A 24 -11.99 5.18 7.40
C GLU A 24 -12.44 6.51 8.05
N GLY A 25 -13.05 7.39 7.27
CA GLY A 25 -13.45 8.72 7.73
C GLY A 25 -12.33 9.76 7.81
N TRP A 26 -11.11 9.44 7.36
CA TRP A 26 -10.04 10.43 7.26
C TRP A 26 -10.36 11.49 6.20
N ASN A 27 -9.97 12.73 6.49
CA ASN A 27 -10.01 13.79 5.49
C ASN A 27 -8.81 13.68 4.53
N PHE A 28 -8.89 14.35 3.38
CA PHE A 28 -7.82 14.36 2.38
C PHE A 28 -6.47 14.81 2.95
N ALA A 29 -6.46 15.79 3.86
CA ALA A 29 -5.24 16.28 4.51
C ALA A 29 -4.55 15.21 5.37
N GLY A 30 -5.32 14.38 6.08
CA GLY A 30 -4.78 13.27 6.86
C GLY A 30 -4.14 12.21 5.98
N VAL A 31 -4.81 11.86 4.87
CA VAL A 31 -4.28 10.90 3.90
C VAL A 31 -3.02 11.44 3.21
N ASP A 32 -3.00 12.72 2.84
CA ASP A 32 -1.84 13.39 2.25
C ASP A 32 -0.65 13.39 3.23
N ALA A 33 -0.88 13.71 4.50
CA ALA A 33 0.15 13.65 5.53
C ALA A 33 0.70 12.23 5.73
N LEU A 34 -0.14 11.20 5.61
CA LEU A 34 0.29 9.80 5.65
C LEU A 34 1.14 9.46 4.42
N LEU A 35 0.71 9.87 3.23
CA LEU A 35 1.46 9.68 1.98
C LEU A 35 2.87 10.29 2.08
N GLN A 36 3.00 11.51 2.60
CA GLN A 36 4.30 12.15 2.80
C GLN A 36 5.21 11.34 3.73
N LYS A 37 4.67 10.81 4.84
CA LYS A 37 5.44 9.97 5.77
C LYS A 37 5.89 8.66 5.11
N VAL A 38 4.99 8.01 4.39
CA VAL A 38 5.28 6.78 3.64
C VAL A 38 6.36 7.03 2.58
N ASN A 39 6.25 8.12 1.82
CA ASN A 39 7.25 8.50 0.83
C ASN A 39 8.63 8.77 1.47
N ASN A 40 8.67 9.44 2.61
CA ASN A 40 9.93 9.66 3.35
C ASN A 40 10.58 8.35 3.80
N GLU A 41 9.80 7.34 4.18
CA GLU A 41 10.35 6.02 4.48
C GLU A 41 10.83 5.31 3.23
N TRP A 42 10.08 5.37 2.13
CA TRP A 42 10.48 4.79 0.85
C TRP A 42 11.75 5.43 0.27
N ASP A 43 11.95 6.73 0.44
CA ASP A 43 13.14 7.47 -0.03
C ASP A 43 14.43 6.88 0.55
N LYS A 44 14.40 6.42 1.80
CA LYS A 44 15.54 5.73 2.46
C LYS A 44 15.96 4.44 1.75
N TYR A 45 15.04 3.82 1.02
CA TYR A 45 15.25 2.59 0.27
C TYR A 45 15.25 2.82 -1.25
N GLY A 46 15.29 4.08 -1.70
CA GLY A 46 15.24 4.43 -3.13
C GLY A 46 13.93 4.02 -3.81
N CYS A 47 12.82 4.01 -3.07
CA CYS A 47 11.49 3.65 -3.56
C CYS A 47 11.38 2.25 -4.18
N LEU A 48 12.26 1.32 -3.76
CA LEU A 48 12.30 -0.04 -4.27
C LEU A 48 12.08 -1.06 -3.16
N ALA A 49 11.04 -1.89 -3.30
CA ALA A 49 10.76 -2.99 -2.37
C ALA A 49 11.91 -4.02 -2.29
N SER A 50 12.77 -4.10 -3.32
CA SER A 50 13.96 -4.94 -3.34
C SER A 50 15.08 -4.45 -2.41
N HIS A 51 15.10 -3.16 -2.09
CA HIS A 51 16.07 -2.54 -1.17
C HIS A 51 15.61 -2.60 0.29
N LEU A 52 14.39 -3.06 0.56
CA LEU A 52 13.91 -3.24 1.92
C LEU A 52 14.72 -4.32 2.64
N PRO A 53 15.02 -4.14 3.94
CA PRO A 53 15.58 -5.18 4.77
C PRO A 53 14.61 -6.38 4.83
N PRO A 54 15.14 -7.60 5.06
CA PRO A 54 14.37 -8.84 4.92
C PRO A 54 13.10 -8.88 5.77
N GLU A 55 13.11 -8.29 6.97
CA GLU A 55 11.91 -8.19 7.82
C GLU A 55 10.82 -7.32 7.20
N LEU A 56 11.16 -6.12 6.72
CA LEU A 56 10.20 -5.22 6.07
C LEU A 56 9.70 -5.79 4.75
N ARG A 57 10.59 -6.44 3.98
CA ARG A 57 10.23 -7.10 2.73
C ARG A 57 9.23 -8.24 2.96
N GLU A 58 9.44 -9.05 4.00
CA GLU A 58 8.50 -10.12 4.35
C GLU A 58 7.14 -9.55 4.78
N LYS A 59 7.12 -8.48 5.59
CA LYS A 59 5.87 -7.78 5.96
C LYS A 59 5.16 -7.23 4.73
N HIS A 60 5.88 -6.54 3.84
CA HIS A 60 5.33 -6.01 2.59
C HIS A 60 4.68 -7.12 1.76
N PHE A 61 5.39 -8.23 1.57
CA PHE A 61 4.87 -9.37 0.83
C PHE A 61 3.59 -9.93 1.46
N LYS A 62 3.59 -10.19 2.78
CA LYS A 62 2.43 -10.75 3.49
C LYS A 62 1.21 -9.82 3.42
N ILE A 63 1.40 -8.53 3.67
CA ILE A 63 0.32 -7.53 3.69
C ILE A 63 -0.30 -7.37 2.30
N HIS A 64 0.53 -7.22 1.27
CA HIS A 64 0.04 -7.06 -0.10
C HIS A 64 -0.57 -8.35 -0.66
N ASP A 65 -0.01 -9.53 -0.34
CA ASP A 65 -0.61 -10.80 -0.75
C ASP A 65 -2.01 -10.98 -0.15
N ILE A 66 -2.18 -10.76 1.17
CA ILE A 66 -3.50 -10.81 1.82
C ILE A 66 -4.48 -9.84 1.17
N ALA A 67 -4.03 -8.62 0.84
CA ALA A 67 -4.87 -7.62 0.20
C ALA A 67 -5.30 -8.04 -1.21
N ILE A 68 -4.40 -8.65 -2.00
CA ILE A 68 -4.69 -9.19 -3.32
C ILE A 68 -5.68 -10.36 -3.21
N GLN A 69 -5.49 -11.28 -2.26
CA GLN A 69 -6.41 -12.40 -2.05
C GLN A 69 -7.81 -11.91 -1.65
N LYS A 70 -7.90 -10.93 -0.73
CA LYS A 70 -9.16 -10.29 -0.35
C LYS A 70 -9.82 -9.60 -1.55
N ALA A 71 -9.05 -8.87 -2.34
CA ALA A 71 -9.55 -8.20 -3.54
C ALA A 71 -10.12 -9.21 -4.54
N LYS A 72 -9.37 -10.30 -4.82
CA LYS A 72 -9.84 -11.39 -5.68
C LYS A 72 -11.12 -12.04 -5.16
N ALA A 73 -11.23 -12.24 -3.85
CA ALA A 73 -12.43 -12.82 -3.23
C ALA A 73 -13.68 -11.93 -3.38
N VAL A 74 -13.51 -10.61 -3.45
CA VAL A 74 -14.61 -9.66 -3.74
C VAL A 74 -14.80 -9.37 -5.23
N GLY A 75 -14.18 -10.18 -6.10
CA GLY A 75 -14.37 -10.12 -7.56
C GLY A 75 -13.42 -9.19 -8.29
N TRP A 76 -12.39 -8.64 -7.63
CA TRP A 76 -11.37 -7.85 -8.32
C TRP A 76 -10.50 -8.73 -9.20
N SER A 77 -10.51 -8.44 -10.50
CA SER A 77 -9.63 -9.05 -11.50
C SER A 77 -8.53 -8.03 -11.82
N GLY A 78 -7.27 -8.40 -11.59
CA GLY A 78 -6.11 -7.52 -11.76
C GLY A 78 -5.93 -6.94 -13.17
N ASP A 79 -6.68 -7.45 -14.12
CA ASP A 79 -6.90 -6.94 -15.48
C ASP A 79 -7.21 -5.43 -15.50
N SER A 80 -7.98 -4.95 -14.53
CA SER A 80 -8.41 -3.54 -14.42
C SER A 80 -7.31 -2.54 -14.02
N GLU A 81 -6.11 -2.97 -13.66
CA GLU A 81 -4.95 -2.08 -13.39
C GLU A 81 -3.96 -2.02 -14.57
N THR A 82 -4.14 -2.87 -15.59
CA THR A 82 -3.32 -2.91 -16.83
C THR A 82 -4.13 -2.69 -18.09
N ASP A 83 -5.41 -2.32 -17.96
CA ASP A 83 -6.20 -1.76 -19.05
C ASP A 83 -5.62 -0.37 -19.33
N ASP A 84 -4.54 -0.35 -20.13
CA ASP A 84 -4.19 0.83 -20.92
C ASP A 84 -5.46 1.22 -21.66
N GLU A 85 -5.97 2.43 -21.40
CA GLU A 85 -7.11 2.99 -22.12
C GLU A 85 -6.76 3.03 -23.62
N ASP A 86 -7.10 1.98 -24.36
CA ASP A 86 -7.13 1.96 -25.82
C ASP A 86 -8.26 2.93 -26.25
N GLU A 87 -7.94 4.22 -26.40
CA GLU A 87 -8.68 5.14 -27.28
C GLU A 87 -7.76 6.12 -28.04
#